data_AF-A0A944XBC4-F1
#
_entry.id   AF-A0A944XBC4-F1
#
_cell.length_a   1.000
_cell.length_b   1.000
_cell.length_c   1.000
_cell.angle_alpha   90.00
_cell.angle_beta   90.00
_cell.angle_gamma   90.00
#
_symmetry.space_group_name_H-M   'P 1'
#
loop_
_entity.id
_entity.type
_entity.pdbx_description
1 polymer ?
#
loop_
_entity_poly.entity_id
_entity_poly.type
_entity_poly.pdbx_seq_one_letter_code
_entity_poly.pdbx_strand_id
1 'polypeptide(L)' 'MLQRGFTKADIERAARMYHQATDASRALGITPRSFSRLCRKFGIETPSSRKQRRRADSVHSA' A
#
# COMPACT_ATOMS: atom_id res chain seq x y z
N MET A 1 15.58 3.13 13.71
CA MET A 1 14.10 2.99 13.76
C MET A 1 13.72 1.65 13.16
N LEU A 2 12.97 0.86 13.94
CA LEU A 2 12.48 -0.52 13.82
C LEU A 2 12.90 -1.36 12.59
N GLN A 3 13.84 -2.29 12.81
CA GLN A 3 13.99 -3.52 12.01
C GLN A 3 13.08 -4.62 12.57
N ARG A 4 11.77 -4.38 12.61
CA ARG A 4 10.82 -5.50 12.74
C ARG A 4 10.60 -5.99 11.33
N GLY A 5 11.16 -7.16 11.00
CA GLY A 5 11.08 -7.71 9.64
C GLY A 5 9.64 -8.04 9.30
N PHE A 6 8.92 -7.12 8.64
CA PHE A 6 7.61 -7.41 8.10
C PHE A 6 7.72 -8.53 7.08
N THR A 7 6.97 -9.59 7.29
CA THR A 7 6.91 -10.70 6.35
C THR A 7 5.99 -10.35 5.19
N LYS A 8 6.10 -11.09 4.09
CA LYS A 8 5.16 -10.98 2.97
C LYS A 8 3.71 -11.10 3.45
N ALA A 9 3.45 -12.04 4.36
CA ALA A 9 2.11 -12.30 4.90
C ALA A 9 1.54 -11.09 5.67
N ASP A 10 2.36 -10.38 6.44
CA ASP A 10 1.92 -9.17 7.17
C ASP A 10 1.49 -8.07 6.20
N ILE A 11 2.30 -7.84 5.17
CA ILE A 11 2.03 -6.84 4.14
C ILE A 11 0.82 -7.22 3.29
N GLU A 12 0.67 -8.50 2.97
CA GLU A 12 -0.45 -9.01 2.18
C GLU A 12 -1.77 -8.93 2.97
N ARG A 13 -1.75 -9.27 4.26
CA ARG A 13 -2.91 -9.10 5.15
C ARG A 13 -3.32 -7.64 5.24
N ALA A 14 -2.37 -6.73 5.46
CA ALA A 14 -2.66 -5.29 5.52
C ALA A 14 -3.19 -4.76 4.18
N ALA A 15 -2.61 -5.18 3.05
CA ALA A 15 -3.07 -4.77 1.72
C ALA A 15 -4.48 -5.28 1.39
N ARG A 16 -4.87 -6.45 1.92
CA ARG A 16 -6.23 -6.99 1.76
C ARG A 16 -7.24 -6.36 2.72
N MET A 17 -6.85 -6.09 3.97
CA MET A 17 -7.74 -5.58 5.01
C MET A 17 -8.05 -4.09 4.85
N TYR A 18 -7.09 -3.30 4.34
CA TYR A 18 -7.22 -1.85 4.25
C TYR A 18 -7.38 -1.38 2.80
N HIS A 19 -8.26 -0.39 2.59
CA HIS A 19 -8.54 0.16 1.26
C HIS A 19 -7.55 1.25 0.80
N GLN A 20 -6.64 1.70 1.68
CA GLN A 20 -5.65 2.73 1.36
C GLN A 20 -4.29 2.40 2.00
N ALA A 21 -3.20 2.76 1.33
CA ALA A 21 -1.85 2.60 1.89
C ALA A 21 -1.66 3.41 3.18
N THR A 22 -2.37 4.53 3.34
CA THR A 22 -2.31 5.35 4.56
C THR A 22 -2.86 4.61 5.78
N ASP A 23 -3.99 3.91 5.62
CA ASP A 23 -4.60 3.13 6.69
C ASP A 23 -3.77 1.88 7.02
N ALA A 24 -3.29 1.18 5.98
CA ALA A 24 -2.40 0.03 6.14
C ALA A 24 -1.07 0.39 6.83
N SER A 25 -0.48 1.53 6.45
CA SER A 25 0.78 2.00 7.04
C SER A 25 0.60 2.45 8.49
N ARG A 26 -0.53 3.09 8.83
CA ARG A 26 -0.89 3.41 10.23
C ARG A 26 -1.03 2.14 11.08
N ALA A 27 -1.74 1.13 10.58
CA ALA A 27 -1.94 -0.13 11.29
C ALA A 27 -0.61 -0.89 11.54
N LEU A 28 0.32 -0.81 10.59
CA LEU A 28 1.64 -1.43 10.71
C LEU A 28 2.66 -0.54 11.44
N GLY A 29 2.32 0.70 11.81
CA GLY A 29 3.23 1.65 12.45
C GLY A 29 4.40 2.08 11.55
N ILE A 30 4.20 2.10 10.23
CA ILE A 30 5.20 2.52 9.24
C ILE A 30 4.72 3.72 8.44
N THR A 31 5.61 4.30 7.65
CA THR A 31 5.21 5.35 6.70
C THR A 31 4.54 4.75 5.46
N PRO A 32 3.62 5.48 4.79
CA PRO A 32 3.01 5.04 3.54
C PRO A 32 4.05 4.73 2.44
N ARG A 33 5.16 5.48 2.43
CA ARG A 33 6.27 5.27 1.49
C ARG A 33 6.97 3.93 1.72
N SER A 34 7.21 3.56 2.98
CA SER A 34 7.76 2.24 3.33
C SER A 34 6.82 1.12 2.96
N PHE A 35 5.51 1.28 3.23
CA PHE A 35 4.50 0.29 2.84
C PHE A 35 4.48 0.06 1.32
N SER A 36 4.43 1.12 0.51
CA SER A 36 4.49 1.01 -0.95
C SER A 36 5.77 0.32 -1.45
N ARG A 37 6.91 0.56 -0.78
CA ARG A 37 8.18 -0.09 -1.13
C ARG A 37 8.15 -1.59 -0.80
N LEU A 38 7.54 -1.97 0.32
CA LEU A 38 7.38 -3.38 0.73
C LEU A 38 6.42 -4.11 -0.20
N CYS A 39 5.29 -3.50 -0.57
CA CYS A 39 4.38 -4.09 -1.55
C CYS A 39 5.07 -4.35 -2.90
N ARG A 40 5.86 -3.39 -3.42
CA ARG A 40 6.66 -3.60 -4.63
C ARG A 40 7.70 -4.71 -4.47
N LYS A 41 8.41 -4.73 -3.33
CA LYS A 41 9.42 -5.76 -3.02
C LYS A 41 8.81 -7.17 -2.98
N PHE A 42 7.59 -7.29 -2.47
CA PHE A 42 6.89 -8.58 -2.34
C PHE A 42 5.96 -8.92 -3.50
N GLY A 43 5.84 -8.05 -4.51
CA GLY A 43 4.92 -8.23 -5.64
C GLY A 43 3.43 -8.17 -5.27
N ILE A 44 3.09 -7.45 -4.19
CA ILE A 44 1.71 -7.30 -3.71
C ILE A 44 1.09 -6.05 -4.34
N GLU A 45 -0.08 -6.18 -4.95
CA GLU A 45 -0.82 -5.03 -5.48
C GLU A 45 -1.30 -4.11 -4.34
N THR A 46 -0.79 -2.88 -4.31
CA THR A 46 -1.20 -1.89 -3.31
C THR A 46 -2.64 -1.44 -3.56
N PRO A 47 -3.47 -1.34 -2.50
CA PRO A 47 -4.83 -0.79 -2.62
C PRO A 47 -4.84 0.64 -3.20
N SER A 48 -3.78 1.43 -2.98
CA SER A 48 -3.62 2.76 -3.59
C SER A 48 -3.54 2.76 -5.12
N SER A 49 -2.99 1.70 -5.74
CA SER A 49 -2.98 1.55 -7.21
C SER A 49 -4.41 1.44 -7.77
N ARG A 50 -5.34 0.89 -6.98
CA ARG A 50 -6.75 0.76 -7.33
C ARG A 50 -7.45 2.13 -7.39
N LYS A 51 -7.05 3.07 -6.53
CA LYS A 51 -7.62 4.44 -6.47
C LYS A 51 -6.93 5.42 -7.43
N GLN A 52 -5.63 5.26 -7.70
CA GLN A 52 -4.92 6.09 -8.68
C GLN A 52 -5.37 5.81 -10.12
N ARG A 53 -5.71 4.56 -10.48
CA ARG A 53 -6.37 4.27 -11.78
C ARG A 53 -7.71 5.00 -11.93
N ARG A 54 -8.53 5.07 -10.87
CA ARG A 54 -9.80 5.81 -10.90
C ARG A 54 -9.63 7.33 -11.04
N ARG A 55 -8.49 7.90 -10.61
CA ARG A 55 -8.21 9.33 -10.80
C ARG A 55 -7.52 9.63 -12.13
N ALA A 56 -6.63 8.76 -12.61
CA ALA A 56 -5.98 8.91 -13.90
C ALA A 56 -6.97 8.82 -15.07
N ASP A 57 -8.05 8.05 -14.90
CA ASP A 57 -9.17 7.98 -15.85
C ASP A 57 -9.99 9.28 -15.94
N SER A 58 -9.96 10.12 -14.88
CA SER A 58 -10.67 11.41 -14.86
C SER A 58 -9.86 12.59 -15.41
N VAL A 59 -8.59 12.40 -15.80
CA VAL A 59 -7.73 13.49 -16.33
C VAL A 59 -7.53 13.40 -17.86
N HIS A 60 -8.28 12.53 -18.55
CA HIS A 60 -8.27 12.45 -20.03
C HIS A 60 -9.57 12.94 -20.68
N SER A 61 -10.40 13.69 -19.94
CA SER A 61 -11.56 14.41 -20.49
C SER A 61 -11.66 15.77 -19.82
N ALA A 62 -10.77 16.67 -20.21
CA ALA A 62 -10.91 18.12 -20.07
C ALA A 62 -10.05 18.80 -21.14
#